data_AF-J0L2W7-F1
#
_entry.id   AF-J0L2W7-F1
#
_cell.length_a   1.000
_cell.length_b   1.000
_cell.length_c   1.000
_cell.angle_alpha   90.00
_cell.angle_beta   90.00
_cell.angle_gamma   90.00
#
_symmetry.space_group_name_H-M   'P 1'
#
loop_
_entity.id
_entity.type
_entity.pdbx_description
1 polymer ?
#
loop_
_entity_poly.entity_id
_entity_poly.type
_entity_poly.pdbx_seq_one_letter_code
_entity_poly.pdbx_strand_id
1 'polypeptide(L)' 'MDYENFKIKLKEINITNKDFAEILGIDKTTPSAYWKKKNEVPRYIEVLIEALETMDIKDRLFFIHNQLHKNREKLILN' A
#
# COMPACT_ATOMS: atom_id res chain seq x y z
N MET A 1 -2.93 6.87 -11.85
CA MET A 1 -1.51 6.62 -12.20
C MET A 1 -1.30 5.28 -12.91
N ASP A 2 -0.21 5.13 -13.66
CA ASP A 2 0.27 3.82 -14.15
C ASP A 2 1.03 3.02 -13.06
N TYR A 3 1.36 1.76 -13.36
CA TYR A 3 1.98 0.86 -12.40
C TYR A 3 3.44 1.23 -12.05
N GLU A 4 4.18 1.84 -12.97
CA GLU A 4 5.57 2.23 -12.70
C GLU A 4 5.60 3.44 -11.74
N ASN A 5 4.76 4.43 -11.98
CA ASN A 5 4.54 5.56 -11.08
C ASN A 5 4.10 5.12 -9.69
N PHE A 6 3.21 4.12 -9.60
CA PHE A 6 2.82 3.53 -8.32
C PHE A 6 4.00 2.97 -7.53
N LYS A 7 4.89 2.21 -8.17
CA LYS A 7 6.08 1.68 -7.48
C LYS A 7 7.04 2.78 -7.04
N ILE A 8 7.18 3.84 -7.83
CA ILE A 8 8.03 4.99 -7.48
C ILE A 8 7.49 5.64 -6.22
N LYS A 9 6.19 5.96 -6.20
CA LYS A 9 5.54 6.57 -5.04
C LYS A 9 5.63 5.72 -3.77
N LEU A 10 5.44 4.39 -3.89
CA LEU A 10 5.61 3.49 -2.74
C LEU A 10 7.04 3.54 -2.16
N LYS A 11 8.07 3.63 -3.01
CA LYS A 11 9.45 3.79 -2.56
C LYS A 11 9.68 5.13 -1.87
N GLU A 12 9.09 6.21 -2.37
CA GLU A 12 9.19 7.55 -1.77
C GLU A 12 8.62 7.59 -0.35
N ILE A 13 7.57 6.82 -0.09
CA ILE A 13 6.99 6.67 1.27
C ILE A 13 7.55 5.48 2.06
N ASN A 14 8.59 4.82 1.54
CA ASN A 14 9.31 3.70 2.17
C ASN A 14 8.43 2.47 2.49
N ILE A 15 7.53 2.10 1.56
CA ILE A 15 6.62 0.94 1.66
C ILE A 15 6.91 -0.03 0.51
N THR A 16 6.87 -1.34 0.76
CA THR A 16 6.94 -2.35 -0.31
C THR A 16 5.55 -2.68 -0.87
N ASN A 17 5.48 -3.24 -2.10
CA ASN A 17 4.21 -3.74 -2.64
C ASN A 17 3.49 -4.73 -1.70
N LYS A 18 4.26 -5.54 -0.97
CA LYS A 18 3.72 -6.51 -0.01
C LYS A 18 3.09 -5.79 1.17
N ASP A 19 3.83 -4.86 1.79
CA ASP A 19 3.33 -4.09 2.93
C ASP A 19 2.09 -3.28 2.53
N PHE A 20 2.10 -2.71 1.34
CA PHE A 20 0.96 -1.97 0.80
C PHE A 20 -0.28 -2.87 0.65
N ALA A 21 -0.11 -4.07 0.08
CA ALA A 21 -1.20 -5.03 -0.04
C ALA A 21 -1.71 -5.50 1.34
N GLU A 22 -0.80 -5.71 2.29
CA GLU A 22 -1.12 -6.08 3.67
C GLU A 22 -1.89 -4.97 4.38
N ILE A 23 -1.48 -3.70 4.26
CA ILE A 23 -2.19 -2.52 4.81
C ILE A 23 -3.63 -2.45 4.29
N LEU A 24 -3.82 -2.69 2.98
CA LEU A 24 -5.14 -2.64 2.35
C LEU A 24 -5.98 -3.91 2.56
N GLY A 25 -5.40 -4.97 3.14
CA GLY A 25 -6.07 -6.26 3.28
C GLY A 25 -6.42 -6.91 1.92
N ILE A 26 -5.62 -6.65 0.89
CA ILE A 26 -5.79 -7.26 -0.44
C ILE A 26 -4.75 -8.35 -0.66
N ASP A 27 -5.01 -9.25 -1.61
CA ASP A 27 -4.02 -10.28 -1.96
C ASP A 27 -2.72 -9.63 -2.47
N LYS A 28 -1.58 -10.10 -1.97
CA LYS A 28 -0.23 -9.58 -2.29
C LYS A 28 0.11 -9.60 -3.78
N THR A 29 -0.55 -10.45 -4.56
CA THR A 29 -0.40 -10.55 -6.01
C THR A 29 -1.29 -9.57 -6.76
N THR A 30 -2.28 -8.95 -6.10
CA THR A 30 -3.23 -8.04 -6.74
C THR A 30 -2.54 -6.91 -7.52
N PRO A 31 -1.56 -6.18 -6.95
CA PRO A 31 -0.87 -5.11 -7.68
C PRO A 31 -0.16 -5.60 -8.94
N SER A 32 0.50 -6.76 -8.88
CA SER A 32 1.29 -7.31 -9.99
C SER A 32 0.45 -8.09 -11.01
N ALA A 33 -0.64 -8.73 -10.60
CA ALA A 33 -1.47 -9.56 -11.47
C ALA A 33 -2.50 -8.73 -12.26
N TYR A 34 -3.06 -7.69 -11.62
CA TYR A 34 -4.13 -6.89 -12.21
C TYR A 34 -3.66 -5.52 -12.65
N TRP A 35 -3.03 -4.75 -11.75
CA TRP A 35 -2.70 -3.35 -12.05
C TRP A 35 -1.52 -3.25 -13.03
N LYS A 36 -0.47 -4.04 -12.82
CA LYS A 36 0.64 -4.13 -13.79
C LYS A 36 0.18 -4.63 -15.16
N LYS A 37 -0.66 -5.67 -15.20
CA LYS A 37 -1.15 -6.25 -16.47
C LYS A 37 -1.97 -5.26 -17.28
N LYS A 38 -2.79 -4.44 -16.61
CA LYS A 38 -3.58 -3.36 -17.24
C LYS A 38 -2.80 -2.06 -17.40
N ASN A 39 -1.58 -2.00 -16.85
CA ASN A 39 -0.79 -0.78 -16.66
C ASN A 39 -1.58 0.39 -16.07
N GLU A 40 -2.50 0.08 -15.15
CA GLU A 40 -3.45 1.05 -14.60
C GLU A 40 -3.70 0.72 -13.14
N VAL A 41 -3.57 1.73 -12.29
CA VAL A 41 -3.84 1.63 -10.85
C VAL A 41 -5.16 2.33 -10.54
N PRO A 42 -6.07 1.69 -9.79
CA PRO A 42 -7.36 2.29 -9.46
C PRO A 42 -7.24 3.67 -8.81
N ARG A 43 -8.13 4.60 -9.17
CA ARG A 43 -8.08 5.99 -8.66
C ARG A 43 -8.10 6.10 -7.13
N TYR A 44 -8.81 5.21 -6.44
CA TYR A 44 -8.85 5.24 -4.96
C TYR A 44 -7.48 4.89 -4.33
N ILE A 45 -6.68 4.06 -5.00
CA ILE A 45 -5.31 3.73 -4.57
C ILE A 45 -4.40 4.95 -4.71
N GLU A 46 -4.58 5.71 -5.79
CA GLU A 46 -3.85 6.94 -6.01
C GLU A 46 -4.14 7.99 -4.94
N VAL A 47 -5.42 8.22 -4.62
CA VAL A 47 -5.81 9.13 -3.53
C VAL A 47 -5.25 8.68 -2.18
N LEU A 48 -5.21 7.38 -1.91
CA LEU A 48 -4.65 6.85 -0.67
C LEU A 48 -3.13 7.09 -0.59
N ILE A 49 -2.40 6.94 -1.69
CA ILE A 49 -0.97 7.23 -1.75
C ILE A 49 -0.71 8.73 -1.56
N GLU A 50 -1.48 9.60 -2.23
CA GLU A 50 -1.40 11.06 -2.04
C GLU A 50 -1.64 11.45 -0.57
N ALA A 51 -2.59 10.81 0.11
CA ALA A 51 -2.84 11.02 1.53
C ALA A 51 -1.65 10.57 2.40
N LEU A 52 -1.02 9.43 2.07
CA LEU A 52 0.18 8.98 2.78
C LEU A 52 1.39 9.89 2.52
N GLU A 53 1.56 10.39 1.30
CA GLU A 53 2.65 11.31 0.95
C GLU A 53 2.58 12.62 1.72
N THR A 54 1.36 13.12 1.97
CA THR A 54 1.10 14.38 2.67
C THR A 54 1.12 14.27 4.20
N MET A 55 1.14 13.06 4.76
CA MET A 55 1.33 12.86 6.20
C MET A 55 2.75 13.21 6.65
N ASP A 56 2.87 13.73 7.88
CA ASP A 56 4.16 13.80 8.56
C ASP A 56 4.83 12.42 8.61
N ILE A 57 6.15 12.39 8.50
CA ILE A 57 6.90 11.14 8.43
C ILE A 57 6.69 10.26 9.67
N LYS A 58 6.58 10.85 10.87
CA LYS A 58 6.36 10.08 12.11
C LYS A 58 4.97 9.48 12.14
N ASP A 59 3.96 10.28 11.77
CA ASP A 59 2.57 9.84 11.73
C ASP A 59 2.36 8.75 10.69
N ARG A 60 2.98 8.89 9.52
CA ARG A 60 2.97 7.88 8.46
C ARG A 60 3.58 6.56 8.93
N LEU A 61 4.77 6.60 9.55
CA LEU A 61 5.43 5.41 10.07
C LEU A 61 4.58 4.72 11.14
N PHE A 62 4.00 5.50 12.05
CA PHE A 62 3.12 4.97 13.11
C PHE A 62 1.85 4.35 12.51
N PHE A 63 1.23 4.99 11.52
CA PHE A 63 0.08 4.44 10.80
C PHE A 63 0.42 3.11 10.13
N ILE A 64 1.49 3.06 9.33
CA ILE A 64 1.94 1.85 8.62
C ILE A 64 2.18 0.71 9.61
N HIS A 65 2.93 0.98 10.68
CA HIS A 65 3.23 0.00 11.71
C HIS A 65 1.95 -0.57 12.32
N ASN A 66 1.01 0.29 12.72
CA ASN A 66 -0.25 -0.15 13.33
C ASN A 66 -1.13 -0.97 12.37
N GLN A 67 -1.19 -0.62 11.08
CA GLN A 67 -1.97 -1.40 10.11
C GLN A 67 -1.38 -2.79 9.90
N LEU A 68 -0.06 -2.89 9.77
CA LEU A 68 0.63 -4.18 9.64
C LEU A 68 0.43 -5.06 10.89
N HIS A 69 0.51 -4.48 12.09
CA HIS A 69 0.26 -5.22 13.34
C HIS A 69 -1.18 -5.72 13.46
N LYS A 70 -2.18 -4.87 13.19
CA LYS A 70 -3.60 -5.24 13.24
C LYS A 70 -3.93 -6.40 12.32
N ASN A 71 -3.34 -6.45 11.13
CA ASN A 71 -3.63 -7.50 10.16
C ASN A 71 -2.93 -8.83 10.51
N ARG A 72 -1.76 -8.78 11.17
CA ARG A 72 -1.12 -9.99 11.72
C ARG A 72 -1.91 -10.61 12.86
N GLU A 73 -2.46 -9.81 13.77
CA GLU A 73 -3.29 -10.32 14.87
C GLU A 73 -4.57 -11.02 14.35
N LYS A 74 -5.20 -10.46 13.31
CA LYS A 74 -6.35 -11.09 12.64
C LYS A 74 -6.03 -12.43 11.98
N LEU A 75 -4.78 -12.67 11.57
CA LEU A 75 -4.35 -13.94 10.97
C LEU A 75 -4.07 -15.03 12.03
N ILE A 76 -3.83 -14.66 13.28
CA ILE A 76 -3.55 -15.61 14.38
C ILE A 76 -4.84 -16.09 15.03
N LEU A 77 -5.92 -15.31 14.93
CA LEU A 77 -7.22 -15.58 15.56
C LEU A 77 -8.25 -16.27 14.65
N ASN A 78 -7.89 -16.57 13.40
CA ASN A 78 -8.71 -17.30 12.42
C ASN A 78 -8.04 -18.62 12.06
#